data_AF-A2RJF7-F1
#
_entry.id   AF-A2RJF7-F1
#
_cell.length_a   1.000
_cell.length_b   1.000
_cell.length_c   1.000
_cell.angle_alpha   90.00
_cell.angle_beta   90.00
_cell.angle_gamma   90.00
#
_symmetry.space_group_name_H-M   'P 1'
#
loop_
_entity.id
_entity.type
_entity.pdbx_description
1 polymer ?
#
loop_
_entity_poly.entity_id
_entity_poly.type
_entity_poly.pdbx_seq_one_letter_code
_entity_poly.pdbx_strand_id
1 'polypeptide(L)' 'MKTIIIDQWENEHYPLGTIKKQKLAEKSEHEIIFILNRMAQMPAIVRFGEASEV' A
#
# COMPACT_ATOMS: atom_id res chain seq x y z
N MET A 1 -8.28 -14.91 -1.19
CA MET A 1 -8.75 -13.94 -0.17
C MET A 1 -7.77 -12.79 -0.01
N LYS A 2 -6.49 -13.03 0.35
CA LYS A 2 -5.45 -11.98 0.44
C LYS A 2 -5.31 -11.05 -0.78
N THR A 3 -5.39 -11.57 -2.00
CA THR A 3 -5.31 -10.76 -3.23
C THR A 3 -6.45 -9.76 -3.34
N ILE A 4 -7.67 -10.16 -2.94
CA ILE A 4 -8.87 -9.31 -2.97
C ILE A 4 -8.69 -8.09 -2.06
N ILE A 5 -8.08 -8.26 -0.88
CA ILE A 5 -7.82 -7.16 0.07
C ILE A 5 -6.87 -6.14 -0.55
N ILE A 6 -5.80 -6.61 -1.21
CA ILE A 6 -4.82 -5.74 -1.87
C ILE A 6 -5.47 -5.01 -3.04
N ASP A 7 -6.21 -5.72 -3.89
CA ASP A 7 -6.86 -5.14 -5.08
C ASP A 7 -7.93 -4.10 -4.69
N GLN A 8 -8.72 -4.36 -3.64
CA GLN A 8 -9.67 -3.39 -3.10
C GLN A 8 -8.97 -2.13 -2.59
N TRP A 9 -7.88 -2.30 -1.84
CA TRP A 9 -7.13 -1.16 -1.34
C TRP A 9 -6.48 -0.34 -2.47
N GLU A 10 -5.95 -0.99 -3.51
CA GLU A 10 -5.39 -0.32 -4.70
C GLU A 10 -6.44 0.53 -5.43
N ASN A 11 -7.68 0.04 -5.53
CA ASN A 11 -8.79 0.78 -6.15
C ASN A 11 -9.17 2.05 -5.37
N GLU A 12 -9.09 2.02 -4.04
CA GLU A 12 -9.41 3.16 -3.19
C GLU A 12 -8.26 4.17 -3.06
N HIS A 13 -7.03 3.75 -3.34
CA HIS A 13 -5.83 4.54 -3.11
C HIS A 13 -4.99 4.66 -4.38
N TYR A 14 -3.95 3.85 -4.51
CA TYR A 14 -3.01 3.89 -5.62
C TYR A 14 -2.40 2.50 -5.81
N PRO A 15 -1.96 2.16 -7.04
CA PRO A 15 -1.38 0.86 -7.31
C PRO A 15 -0.08 0.65 -6.53
N LEU A 16 0.08 -0.55 -5.99
CA LEU A 16 1.30 -1.03 -5.38
C LEU A 16 2.16 -1.70 -6.44
N GLY A 17 3.47 -1.45 -6.39
CA GLY A 17 4.43 -2.14 -7.25
C GLY A 17 4.43 -3.65 -6.99
N THR A 18 4.76 -4.42 -8.02
CA THR A 18 4.75 -5.90 -8.01
C THR A 18 5.51 -6.50 -6.83
N ILE A 19 6.70 -5.97 -6.51
CA ILE A 19 7.53 -6.43 -5.38
C ILE A 19 6.78 -6.26 -4.04
N LYS A 20 6.07 -5.14 -3.88
CA LYS A 20 5.33 -4.85 -2.65
C LYS A 20 4.12 -5.77 -2.49
N LYS A 21 3.44 -6.07 -3.60
CA LYS A 21 2.35 -7.06 -3.60
C LYS A 21 2.82 -8.46 -3.24
N GLN A 22 3.95 -8.91 -3.78
CA GLN A 22 4.55 -10.21 -3.41
C GLN A 22 4.88 -10.26 -1.92
N LYS A 23 5.53 -9.23 -1.38
CA LYS A 23 5.83 -9.13 0.06
C LYS A 23 4.59 -9.09 0.94
N LEU A 24 3.48 -8.52 0.47
CA LEU A 24 2.21 -8.54 1.20
C LEU A 24 1.55 -9.92 1.12
N ALA A 25 1.62 -10.60 -0.02
CA ALA A 25 1.03 -11.93 -0.20
C ALA A 25 1.63 -13.00 0.73
N GLU A 26 2.91 -12.85 1.12
CA GLU A 26 3.62 -13.70 2.08
C GLU A 26 3.16 -13.50 3.54
N LYS A 27 2.39 -12.44 3.85
CA LYS A 27 1.97 -12.09 5.21
C LYS A 27 0.59 -12.65 5.57
N SER A 28 0.26 -12.64 6.86
CA SER A 28 -1.10 -12.93 7.32
C SER A 28 -2.08 -11.82 6.90
N GLU A 29 -3.38 -12.12 6.83
CA GLU A 29 -4.40 -11.12 6.44
C GLU A 29 -4.41 -9.91 7.39
N HIS A 30 -4.31 -10.16 8.70
CA HIS A 30 -4.23 -9.10 9.70
C HIS A 30 -3.03 -8.17 9.50
N GLU A 31 -1.85 -8.72 9.19
CA GLU A 31 -0.67 -7.92 8.90
C GLU A 31 -0.81 -7.12 7.61
N ILE A 32 -1.43 -7.69 6.57
CA ILE A 32 -1.71 -6.99 5.31
C ILE A 32 -2.58 -5.77 5.60
N ILE A 33 -3.71 -5.95 6.29
CA ILE A 33 -4.63 -4.87 6.65
C ILE A 33 -3.92 -3.80 7.48
N PHE A 34 -3.12 -4.20 8.47
CA PHE A 34 -2.35 -3.27 9.30
C PHE A 34 -1.37 -2.42 8.47
N ILE A 35 -0.62 -3.04 7.56
CA ILE A 35 0.35 -2.33 6.71
C ILE A 35 -0.35 -1.37 5.75
N LEU A 36 -1.43 -1.82 5.11
CA LEU A 36 -2.20 -1.00 4.17
C LEU A 36 -2.84 0.21 4.86
N ASN A 37 -3.40 0.05 6.06
CA ASN A 37 -3.92 1.16 6.86
C ASN A 37 -2.84 2.18 7.24
N ARG A 38 -1.66 1.70 7.65
CA ARG A 38 -0.49 2.58 7.90
C ARG A 38 -0.10 3.39 6.67
N MET A 39 -0.12 2.76 5.49
CA MET A 39 0.21 3.43 4.24
C MET A 39 -0.83 4.48 3.84
N ALA A 40 -2.12 4.20 4.04
CA ALA A 40 -3.20 5.15 3.78
C ALA A 40 -3.07 6.43 4.60
N GLN A 41 -2.56 6.32 5.83
CA GLN A 41 -2.33 7.44 6.75
C GLN A 41 -1.00 8.17 6.53
N MET A 42 -0.10 7.60 5.72
CA MET A 42 1.23 8.16 5.52
C MET A 42 1.13 9.44 4.67
N PRO A 43 1.80 10.55 4.98
CA PRO A 43 1.69 11.75 4.14
C PRO A 43 2.19 11.50 2.71
N ALA A 44 1.55 12.10 1.70
CA ALA A 44 1.91 11.92 0.29
C ALA A 44 3.38 12.30 0.01
N ILE A 45 3.86 13.34 0.67
CA ILE A 45 5.26 13.82 0.64
C ILE A 45 6.27 12.73 1.03
N VAL A 46 5.90 11.85 1.97
CA VAL A 46 6.74 10.71 2.38
C VAL A 46 6.57 9.53 1.42
N ARG A 47 5.40 9.39 0.79
CA ARG A 47 5.08 8.30 -0.13
C ARG A 47 5.70 8.48 -1.52
N PHE A 48 5.75 9.70 -2.02
CA PHE A 48 6.16 10.02 -3.39
C PHE A 48 7.43 10.85 -3.46
N GLY A 49 7.99 11.25 -2.31
CA GLY A 49 9.00 12.30 -2.24
C GLY A 49 8.36 13.65 -2.49
N GLU A 50 8.89 14.71 -1.90
CA GLU A 50 8.54 16.06 -2.32
C GLU A 50 8.62 16.15 -3.85
N ALA A 51 7.52 16.58 -4.48
CA ALA A 51 7.69 17.42 -5.65
C ALA A 51 8.47 18.63 -5.12
N SER A 52 9.79 18.59 -5.26
CA SER A 52 10.66 19.73 -4.98
C SER A 52 10.17 20.84 -5.90
N GLU A 53 9.25 21.68 -5.41
CA GLU A 53 8.90 22.91 -6.08
C GLU A 53 10.11 23.84 -6.03
N VAL A 54 10.33 24.46 -7.18
CA VAL A 54 11.40 25.39 -7.55
C VAL A 54 11.39 26.63 -6.67
#